data_AF-A0A7C5HW76-F1
#
_entry.id   AF-A0A7C5HW76-F1
#
_cell.length_a   1.000
_cell.length_b   1.000
_cell.length_c   1.000
_cell.angle_alpha   90.00
_cell.angle_beta   90.00
_cell.angle_gamma   90.00
#
_symmetry.space_group_name_H-M   'P 1'
#
loop_
_entity.id
_entity.type
_entity.pdbx_description
1 polymer ?
#
loop_
_entity_poly.entity_id
_entity_poly.type
_entity_poly.pdbx_seq_one_letter_code
_entity_poly.pdbx_strand_id
1 'polypeptide(L)'
;MRKMILLIMALCDNLGVSGWRKGVYNLKKVKRYFRKAQQLKRSTSKDKTKRAKREQLIIDAHMAYLELANSFIDRAEETISSISSTNLMVHLRIAEIQKYIAHAERQMDQIRRRVVEGETIAHHEKVFSLFEEHTEWINKGKAGVSQELGLKVCVVKDQFGFLLHHRVMQKETDDQIAVSIIKETKERFPQLTSCTFDKGFHSPANQKDLAVLLDKVILPRKGKLSAINKE
;
A
#
# COMPACT_ATOMS: atom_id res chain seq x y z
N MET A 1 4.31 6.19 -14.02
CA MET A 1 5.19 6.27 -15.23
C MET A 1 5.46 4.95 -15.96
N ARG A 2 6.28 4.01 -15.44
CA ARG A 2 6.70 2.82 -16.23
C ARG A 2 5.53 2.01 -16.79
N LYS A 3 4.56 1.66 -15.94
CA LYS A 3 3.40 0.85 -16.32
C LYS A 3 2.52 1.58 -17.35
N MET A 4 2.16 2.83 -17.06
CA MET A 4 1.47 3.72 -18.00
C MET A 4 2.11 3.73 -19.40
N ILE A 5 3.43 3.99 -19.50
CA ILE A 5 4.13 4.05 -20.79
C ILE A 5 4.11 2.69 -21.51
N LEU A 6 4.31 1.58 -20.79
CA LEU A 6 4.26 0.25 -21.42
C LEU A 6 2.86 -0.11 -21.92
N LEU A 7 1.82 0.20 -21.15
CA LEU A 7 0.45 -0.10 -21.52
C LEU A 7 -0.01 0.73 -22.71
N ILE A 8 0.30 2.04 -22.74
CA ILE A 8 -0.08 2.88 -23.86
C ILE A 8 0.68 2.55 -25.14
N MET A 9 1.96 2.17 -25.03
CA MET A 9 2.71 1.62 -26.18
C MET A 9 1.99 0.40 -26.74
N ALA A 10 1.69 -0.59 -25.90
CA ALA A 10 1.02 -1.80 -26.32
C ALA A 10 -0.37 -1.52 -26.93
N LEU A 11 -1.12 -0.57 -26.37
CA LEU A 11 -2.41 -0.16 -26.93
C LEU A 11 -2.24 0.45 -28.33
N CYS A 12 -1.30 1.38 -28.48
CA CYS A 12 -1.03 2.05 -29.75
C CYS A 12 -0.54 1.07 -30.83
N ASP A 13 0.36 0.16 -30.47
CA ASP A 13 0.88 -0.86 -31.38
C ASP A 13 -0.26 -1.76 -31.90
N ASN A 14 -1.21 -2.14 -31.03
CA ASN A 14 -2.38 -2.94 -31.42
C ASN A 14 -3.36 -2.18 -32.32
N LEU A 15 -3.46 -0.86 -32.17
CA LEU A 15 -4.38 -0.02 -32.95
C LEU A 15 -3.73 0.61 -34.19
N GLY A 16 -2.43 0.38 -34.42
CA GLY A 16 -1.67 1.05 -35.49
C GLY A 16 -1.48 2.55 -35.27
N VAL A 17 -1.69 3.05 -34.05
CA VAL A 17 -1.56 4.48 -33.72
C VAL A 17 -0.08 4.82 -33.54
N SER A 18 0.39 5.82 -34.28
CA SER A 18 1.78 6.25 -34.20
C SER A 18 2.04 7.18 -32.99
N GLY A 19 3.30 7.40 -32.65
CA GLY A 19 3.71 8.33 -31.59
C GLY A 19 4.54 7.65 -30.49
N TRP A 20 4.18 6.44 -30.08
CA TRP A 20 4.84 5.77 -28.95
C TRP A 20 6.05 4.89 -29.32
N ARG A 21 6.51 4.92 -30.58
CA ARG A 21 7.66 4.13 -31.08
C ARG A 21 8.95 4.30 -30.26
N LYS A 22 9.19 5.51 -29.71
CA LYS A 22 10.33 5.80 -28.83
C LYS A 22 10.06 5.48 -27.35
N GLY A 23 9.03 4.72 -27.02
CA GLY A 23 8.61 4.49 -25.64
C GLY A 23 9.68 3.80 -24.77
N VAL A 24 10.47 2.88 -25.32
CA VAL A 24 11.62 2.27 -24.60
C VAL A 24 12.69 3.32 -24.25
N TYR A 25 12.97 4.24 -25.17
CA TYR A 25 13.88 5.37 -24.91
C TYR A 25 13.30 6.30 -23.84
N ASN A 26 12.00 6.60 -23.91
CA ASN A 26 11.30 7.42 -22.92
C ASN A 26 11.36 6.80 -21.52
N LEU A 27 11.18 5.49 -21.39
CA LEU A 27 11.35 4.76 -20.12
C LEU A 27 12.74 4.93 -19.53
N LYS A 28 13.79 4.81 -20.35
CA LYS A 28 15.18 5.04 -19.91
C LYS A 28 15.38 6.49 -19.47
N LYS A 29 14.80 7.46 -20.19
CA LYS A 29 14.85 8.88 -19.85
C LYS A 29 14.20 9.16 -18.48
N VAL A 30 12.98 8.68 -18.26
CA VAL A 30 12.28 8.79 -16.97
C VAL A 30 13.09 8.16 -15.84
N LYS A 31 13.60 6.93 -16.04
CA LYS A 31 14.41 6.22 -15.04
C LYS A 31 15.66 7.01 -14.64
N ARG A 32 16.32 7.66 -15.59
CA ARG A 32 17.51 8.49 -15.32
C ARG A 32 17.18 9.70 -14.44
N TYR A 33 16.08 10.41 -14.71
CA TYR A 33 15.66 11.54 -13.89
C TYR A 33 15.25 11.10 -12.48
N PHE A 34 14.48 10.01 -12.39
CA PHE A 34 14.14 9.38 -11.12
C PHE A 34 15.39 9.03 -10.29
N ARG A 35 16.39 8.37 -10.91
CA ARG A 35 17.64 8.01 -10.23
C ARG A 35 18.42 9.23 -9.76
N LYS A 36 18.49 10.29 -10.58
CA LYS A 36 19.14 11.55 -10.20
C LYS A 36 18.49 12.14 -8.95
N ALA A 37 17.16 12.26 -8.93
CA ALA A 37 16.43 12.75 -7.77
C ALA A 37 16.63 11.85 -6.53
N GLN A 38 16.54 10.53 -6.69
CA GLN A 38 16.70 9.55 -5.61
C GLN A 38 18.09 9.55 -4.96
N GLN A 39 19.15 9.76 -5.75
CA GLN A 39 20.53 9.67 -5.26
C GLN A 39 20.99 10.94 -4.54
N LEU A 40 20.28 12.06 -4.69
CA LEU A 40 20.64 13.30 -4.00
C LEU A 40 20.27 13.22 -2.52
N LYS A 41 21.29 13.24 -1.67
CA LYS A 41 21.16 13.29 -0.21
C LYS A 41 21.31 14.71 0.33
N ARG A 42 20.58 14.99 1.42
CA ARG A 42 20.73 16.22 2.21
C ARG A 42 22.16 16.38 2.72
N SER A 43 22.61 17.62 2.84
CA SER A 43 23.96 17.93 3.34
C SER A 43 24.02 17.83 4.85
N THR A 44 25.10 17.24 5.38
CA THR A 44 25.40 17.19 6.82
C THR A 44 26.30 18.35 7.28
N SER A 45 26.85 19.15 6.35
CA SER A 45 27.76 20.28 6.62
C SER A 45 27.18 21.24 7.67
N LYS A 46 27.99 21.82 8.56
CA LYS A 46 27.53 22.85 9.52
C LYS A 46 27.25 24.22 8.86
N ASP A 47 27.78 24.43 7.66
CA ASP A 47 27.60 25.66 6.89
C ASP A 47 26.18 25.75 6.30
N LYS A 48 25.45 26.79 6.70
CA LYS A 48 24.06 27.06 6.27
C LYS A 48 23.96 27.30 4.76
N THR A 49 24.94 27.94 4.14
CA THR A 49 24.91 28.24 2.70
C THR A 49 25.04 26.97 1.86
N LYS A 50 25.94 26.05 2.27
CA LYS A 50 26.10 24.74 1.65
C LYS A 50 24.87 23.86 1.83
N ARG A 51 24.18 23.95 2.98
CA ARG A 51 22.90 23.25 3.20
C ARG A 51 21.81 23.77 2.27
N ALA A 52 21.63 25.09 2.21
CA ALA A 52 20.62 25.72 1.35
C ALA A 52 20.84 25.38 -0.14
N LYS A 53 22.08 25.53 -0.62
CA LYS A 53 22.44 25.14 -2.00
C LYS A 53 22.16 23.67 -2.29
N ARG A 54 22.39 22.79 -1.30
CA ARG A 54 22.12 21.36 -1.46
C ARG A 54 20.62 21.04 -1.48
N GLU A 55 19.82 21.69 -0.65
CA GLU A 55 18.36 21.54 -0.64
C GLU A 55 17.78 22.02 -1.98
N GLN A 56 18.24 23.16 -2.50
CA GLN A 56 17.80 23.65 -3.81
C GLN A 56 18.09 22.65 -4.93
N LEU A 57 19.30 22.06 -4.95
CA LEU A 57 19.64 21.02 -5.93
C LEU A 57 18.73 19.77 -5.83
N ILE A 58 18.27 19.43 -4.62
CA ILE A 58 17.31 18.33 -4.42
C ILE A 58 15.96 18.72 -5.02
N ILE A 59 15.47 19.92 -4.72
CA ILE A 59 14.21 20.45 -5.24
C ILE A 59 14.25 20.49 -6.77
N ASP A 60 15.27 21.08 -7.37
CA ASP A 60 15.42 21.21 -8.82
C ASP A 60 15.41 19.84 -9.53
N ALA A 61 16.07 18.84 -8.94
CA ALA A 61 16.11 17.50 -9.52
C ALA A 61 14.75 16.78 -9.44
N HIS A 62 13.98 16.99 -8.36
CA HIS A 62 12.63 16.46 -8.24
C HIS A 62 11.68 17.19 -9.20
N MET A 63 11.74 18.52 -9.28
CA MET A 63 10.93 19.30 -10.22
C MET A 63 11.17 18.90 -11.66
N ALA A 64 12.44 18.75 -12.08
CA ALA A 64 12.77 18.28 -13.42
C ALA A 64 12.23 16.86 -13.71
N TYR A 65 12.15 15.99 -12.69
CA TYR A 65 11.52 14.68 -12.82
C TYR A 65 10.00 14.78 -12.94
N LEU A 66 9.37 15.65 -12.14
CA LEU A 66 7.92 15.90 -12.17
C LEU A 66 7.47 16.50 -13.51
N GLU A 67 8.16 17.51 -14.02
CA GLU A 67 7.89 18.11 -15.34
C GLU A 67 7.99 17.07 -16.46
N LEU A 68 9.04 16.24 -16.45
CA LEU A 68 9.19 15.17 -17.41
C LEU A 68 8.05 14.14 -17.28
N ALA A 69 7.66 13.79 -16.06
CA ALA A 69 6.56 12.87 -15.81
C ALA A 69 5.24 13.43 -16.33
N ASN A 70 4.95 14.70 -16.05
CA ASN A 70 3.76 15.41 -16.52
C ASN A 70 3.67 15.38 -18.05
N SER A 71 4.75 15.72 -18.75
CA SER A 71 4.77 15.71 -20.22
C SER A 71 4.43 14.34 -20.84
N PHE A 72 4.67 13.24 -20.11
CA PHE A 72 4.27 11.91 -20.56
C PHE A 72 2.85 11.54 -20.17
N ILE A 73 2.31 12.12 -19.10
CA ILE A 73 0.90 12.00 -18.71
C ILE A 73 0.05 12.75 -19.72
N ASP A 74 0.32 14.05 -19.95
CA ASP A 74 -0.41 14.90 -20.89
C ASP A 74 -0.49 14.23 -22.27
N ARG A 75 0.67 13.76 -22.76
CA ARG A 75 0.76 13.02 -24.01
C ARG A 75 -0.05 11.73 -24.02
N ALA A 76 -0.10 11.01 -22.91
CA ALA A 76 -0.87 9.78 -22.80
C ALA A 76 -2.37 10.06 -22.86
N GLU A 77 -2.82 11.12 -22.20
CA GLU A 77 -4.20 11.58 -22.22
C GLU A 77 -4.63 12.10 -23.60
N GLU A 78 -3.79 12.88 -24.27
CA GLU A 78 -4.00 13.30 -25.66
C GLU A 78 -4.15 12.09 -26.58
N THR A 79 -3.27 11.10 -26.44
CA THR A 79 -3.32 9.87 -27.23
C THR A 79 -4.61 9.10 -26.96
N ILE A 80 -4.98 8.91 -25.69
CA ILE A 80 -6.23 8.24 -25.31
C ILE A 80 -7.44 8.97 -25.90
N SER A 81 -7.47 10.30 -25.80
CA SER A 81 -8.58 11.12 -26.30
C SER A 81 -8.72 11.07 -27.82
N SER A 82 -7.62 10.83 -28.54
CA SER A 82 -7.64 10.65 -30.00
C SER A 82 -8.16 9.28 -30.46
N ILE A 83 -8.23 8.29 -29.56
CA ILE A 83 -8.66 6.93 -29.91
C ILE A 83 -10.19 6.87 -29.86
N SER A 84 -10.80 6.75 -31.05
CA SER A 84 -12.21 6.37 -31.19
C SER A 84 -12.30 4.89 -31.52
N SER A 85 -12.90 4.10 -30.63
CA SER A 85 -13.14 2.67 -30.84
C SER A 85 -14.43 2.27 -30.12
N THR A 86 -15.19 1.34 -30.71
CA THR A 86 -16.36 0.72 -30.08
C THR A 86 -16.01 -0.62 -29.40
N ASN A 87 -14.74 -1.03 -29.45
CA ASN A 87 -14.28 -2.31 -28.92
C ASN A 87 -14.14 -2.26 -27.40
N LEU A 88 -14.91 -3.09 -26.69
CA LEU A 88 -14.87 -3.19 -25.23
C LEU A 88 -13.45 -3.43 -24.68
N MET A 89 -12.64 -4.25 -25.35
CA MET A 89 -11.27 -4.54 -24.92
C MET A 89 -10.36 -3.32 -25.00
N VAL A 90 -10.59 -2.43 -25.97
CA VAL A 90 -9.87 -1.15 -26.07
C VAL A 90 -10.25 -0.25 -24.89
N HIS A 91 -11.53 -0.15 -24.56
CA HIS A 91 -11.99 0.62 -23.41
C HIS A 91 -11.43 0.10 -22.09
N LEU A 92 -11.39 -1.21 -21.86
CA LEU A 92 -10.80 -1.81 -20.66
C LEU A 92 -9.31 -1.49 -20.52
N ARG A 93 -8.55 -1.53 -21.62
CA ARG A 93 -7.13 -1.15 -21.65
C ARG A 93 -6.93 0.34 -21.39
N ILE A 94 -7.78 1.20 -21.95
CA ILE A 94 -7.76 2.64 -21.67
C ILE A 94 -8.02 2.91 -20.19
N ALA A 95 -9.04 2.27 -19.60
CA ALA A 95 -9.35 2.39 -18.19
C ALA A 95 -8.17 1.94 -17.30
N GLU A 96 -7.47 0.86 -17.68
CA GLU A 96 -6.25 0.44 -16.99
C GLU A 96 -5.14 1.50 -17.08
N ILE A 97 -4.93 2.12 -18.25
CA ILE A 97 -3.94 3.19 -18.41
C ILE A 97 -4.31 4.40 -17.54
N GLN A 98 -5.57 4.83 -17.56
CA GLN A 98 -6.09 5.94 -16.75
C GLN A 98 -5.88 5.69 -15.26
N LYS A 99 -6.07 4.45 -14.79
CA LYS A 99 -5.75 4.06 -13.41
C LYS A 99 -4.27 4.34 -13.06
N TYR A 100 -3.34 3.97 -13.95
CA TYR A 100 -1.92 4.25 -13.72
C TYR A 100 -1.52 5.72 -13.91
N ILE A 101 -2.31 6.51 -14.66
CA ILE A 101 -2.19 7.98 -14.72
C ILE A 101 -2.56 8.56 -13.36
N ALA A 102 -3.73 8.23 -12.81
CA ALA A 102 -4.18 8.70 -11.51
C ALA A 102 -3.19 8.36 -10.37
N HIS A 103 -2.58 7.17 -10.43
CA HIS A 103 -1.49 6.82 -9.50
C HIS A 103 -0.24 7.69 -9.70
N ALA A 104 0.13 8.00 -10.94
CA ALA A 104 1.28 8.84 -11.21
C ALA A 104 1.06 10.27 -10.69
N GLU A 105 -0.11 10.84 -10.95
CA GLU A 105 -0.52 12.17 -10.47
C GLU A 105 -0.51 12.25 -8.94
N ARG A 106 -1.10 11.26 -8.26
CA ARG A 106 -1.05 11.16 -6.79
C ARG A 106 0.39 11.20 -6.27
N GLN A 107 1.30 10.47 -6.90
CA GLN A 107 2.69 10.45 -6.42
C GLN A 107 3.43 11.73 -6.80
N MET A 108 3.07 12.39 -7.89
CA MET A 108 3.61 13.70 -8.26
C MET A 108 3.20 14.77 -7.24
N ASP A 109 1.92 14.79 -6.84
CA ASP A 109 1.42 15.65 -5.77
C ASP A 109 2.17 15.40 -4.45
N GLN A 110 2.26 14.14 -4.02
CA GLN A 110 2.98 13.78 -2.79
C GLN A 110 4.46 14.14 -2.82
N ILE A 111 5.12 14.02 -3.98
CA ILE A 111 6.52 14.44 -4.13
C ILE A 111 6.63 15.96 -4.03
N ARG A 112 5.74 16.71 -4.70
CA ARG A 112 5.72 18.18 -4.64
C ARG A 112 5.54 18.65 -3.20
N ARG A 113 4.46 18.24 -2.54
CA ARG A 113 4.15 18.59 -1.15
C ARG A 113 5.28 18.26 -0.19
N ARG A 114 5.87 17.07 -0.33
CA ARG A 114 6.95 16.63 0.56
C ARG A 114 8.28 17.33 0.31
N VAL A 115 8.69 17.48 -0.94
CA VAL A 115 10.05 17.92 -1.30
C VAL A 115 10.13 19.43 -1.47
N VAL A 116 9.10 20.04 -2.06
CA VAL A 116 9.07 21.48 -2.37
C VAL A 116 8.47 22.25 -1.21
N GLU A 117 7.34 21.79 -0.68
CA GLU A 117 6.59 22.49 0.38
C GLU A 117 7.01 22.05 1.79
N GLY A 118 7.76 20.94 1.90
CA GLY A 118 8.26 20.42 3.18
C GLY A 118 7.20 19.71 4.03
N GLU A 119 6.04 19.38 3.45
CA GLU A 119 4.93 18.76 4.16
C GLU A 119 5.20 17.31 4.57
N THR A 120 4.54 16.87 5.65
CA THR A 120 4.48 15.46 6.03
C THR A 120 3.19 14.84 5.53
N ILE A 121 3.29 13.98 4.52
CA ILE A 121 2.14 13.27 3.94
C ILE A 121 1.52 12.34 4.99
N ALA A 122 0.21 12.44 5.20
CA ALA A 122 -0.50 11.60 6.16
C ALA A 122 -0.47 10.12 5.75
N HIS A 123 -0.63 9.20 6.70
CA HIS A 123 -0.51 7.77 6.42
C HIS A 123 -1.61 7.27 5.48
N HIS A 124 -2.84 7.73 5.67
CA HIS A 124 -4.02 7.30 4.89
C HIS A 124 -3.98 7.77 3.43
N GLU A 125 -3.18 8.77 3.10
CA GLU A 125 -2.98 9.24 1.72
C GLU A 125 -2.00 8.36 0.94
N LYS A 126 -1.18 7.57 1.63
CA LYS A 126 -0.11 6.79 1.01
C LYS A 126 -0.66 5.51 0.41
N VAL A 127 -0.15 5.17 -0.77
CA VAL A 127 -0.37 3.87 -1.40
C VAL A 127 0.94 3.10 -1.43
N PHE A 128 0.90 1.89 -0.85
CA PHE A 128 2.09 1.05 -0.65
C PHE A 128 2.33 0.07 -1.81
N SER A 129 1.28 -0.28 -2.57
CA SER A 129 1.38 -1.06 -3.80
C SER A 129 0.43 -0.49 -4.85
N LEU A 130 0.95 -0.28 -6.06
CA LEU A 130 0.16 0.16 -7.20
C LEU A 130 -0.64 -0.98 -7.84
N PHE A 131 -0.28 -2.23 -7.54
CA PHE A 131 -0.95 -3.43 -8.05
C PHE A 131 -2.00 -3.94 -7.06
N GLU A 132 -1.77 -3.71 -5.77
CA GLU A 132 -2.60 -4.16 -4.66
C GLU A 132 -2.84 -2.98 -3.73
N GLU A 133 -3.73 -2.06 -4.12
CA GLU A 133 -3.97 -0.79 -3.39
C GLU A 133 -4.46 -1.00 -1.95
N HIS A 134 -4.97 -2.18 -1.64
CA HIS A 134 -5.34 -2.60 -0.29
C HIS A 134 -4.13 -2.96 0.58
N THR A 135 -2.91 -2.98 0.05
CA THR A 135 -1.68 -3.26 0.82
C THR A 135 -1.55 -2.27 1.96
N GLU A 136 -1.34 -2.78 3.16
CA GLU A 136 -1.14 -1.98 4.36
C GLU A 136 0.30 -2.03 4.85
N TRP A 137 0.66 -1.01 5.61
CA TRP A 137 1.92 -0.95 6.33
C TRP A 137 1.71 -1.56 7.71
N ILE A 138 2.35 -2.69 7.97
CA ILE A 138 2.17 -3.47 9.19
C ILE A 138 3.43 -3.32 10.06
N ASN A 139 3.25 -2.88 11.31
CA ASN A 139 4.32 -2.86 12.30
C ASN A 139 4.12 -3.99 13.32
N LYS A 140 4.98 -5.01 13.29
CA LYS A 140 4.93 -6.17 14.19
C LYS A 140 5.90 -6.08 15.37
N GLY A 141 6.69 -5.01 15.48
CA GLY A 141 7.66 -4.83 16.58
C GLY A 141 8.72 -5.93 16.70
N LYS A 142 8.96 -6.72 15.65
CA LYS A 142 9.98 -7.78 15.64
C LYS A 142 11.38 -7.16 15.57
N ALA A 143 12.32 -7.70 16.33
CA ALA A 143 13.72 -7.27 16.25
C ALA A 143 14.25 -7.47 14.81
N GLY A 144 14.78 -6.39 14.21
CA GLY A 144 15.40 -6.42 12.88
C GLY A 144 14.47 -6.14 11.69
N VAL A 145 13.15 -6.22 11.84
CA VAL A 145 12.18 -5.84 10.79
C VAL A 145 11.30 -4.72 11.32
N SER A 146 11.59 -3.50 10.88
CA SER A 146 10.86 -2.32 11.34
C SER A 146 9.43 -2.28 10.79
N GLN A 147 9.19 -2.83 9.60
CA GLN A 147 7.89 -2.80 8.92
C GLN A 147 7.74 -3.91 7.86
N GLU A 148 6.51 -4.40 7.69
CA GLU A 148 6.09 -5.31 6.62
C GLU A 148 5.01 -4.63 5.76
N LEU A 149 4.90 -5.02 4.48
CA LEU A 149 3.84 -4.56 3.56
C LEU A 149 2.95 -5.75 3.19
N GLY A 150 1.63 -5.60 3.33
CA GLY A 150 0.66 -6.62 2.95
C GLY A 150 -0.66 -6.45 3.70
N LEU A 151 -1.46 -7.51 3.72
CA LEU A 151 -2.62 -7.63 4.61
C LEU A 151 -2.35 -8.65 5.70
N LYS A 152 -2.92 -8.41 6.89
CA LYS A 152 -2.92 -9.43 7.93
C LYS A 152 -3.96 -10.49 7.56
N VAL A 153 -3.69 -11.74 7.94
CA VAL A 153 -4.65 -12.83 7.84
C VAL A 153 -4.73 -13.50 9.20
N CYS A 154 -5.93 -13.53 9.77
CA CYS A 154 -6.21 -14.34 10.94
C CYS A 154 -6.62 -15.74 10.50
N VAL A 155 -6.12 -16.76 11.17
CA VAL A 155 -6.39 -18.16 10.84
C VAL A 155 -6.76 -18.89 12.13
N VAL A 156 -7.90 -19.56 12.12
CA VAL A 156 -8.34 -20.46 13.19
C VAL A 156 -7.95 -21.87 12.80
N LYS A 157 -7.24 -22.55 13.69
CA LYS A 157 -6.77 -23.93 13.51
C LYS A 157 -7.29 -24.82 14.62
N ASP A 158 -7.48 -26.09 14.30
CA ASP A 158 -7.74 -27.11 15.32
C ASP A 158 -6.44 -27.60 15.98
N GLN A 159 -6.59 -28.54 16.93
CA GLN A 159 -5.47 -29.15 17.65
C GLN A 159 -4.53 -29.99 16.77
N PHE A 160 -4.97 -30.42 15.58
CA PHE A 160 -4.18 -31.20 14.64
C PHE A 160 -3.53 -30.32 13.54
N GLY A 161 -3.80 -29.01 13.56
CA GLY A 161 -3.26 -28.04 12.62
C GLY A 161 -4.10 -27.82 11.36
N PHE A 162 -5.30 -28.41 11.27
CA PHE A 162 -6.22 -28.15 10.17
C PHE A 162 -6.79 -26.73 10.26
N LEU A 163 -6.94 -26.09 9.11
CA LEU A 163 -7.53 -24.75 9.02
C LEU A 163 -9.04 -24.87 9.11
N LEU A 164 -9.64 -24.33 10.17
CA LEU A 164 -11.08 -24.28 10.35
C LEU A 164 -11.68 -23.04 9.69
N HIS A 165 -11.02 -21.88 9.86
CA HIS A 165 -11.47 -20.64 9.28
C HIS A 165 -10.30 -19.67 9.04
N HIS A 166 -10.52 -18.68 8.18
CA HIS A 166 -9.58 -17.59 7.96
C HIS A 166 -10.31 -16.28 7.68
N ARG A 167 -9.66 -15.17 7.99
CA ARG A 167 -10.12 -13.82 7.67
C ARG A 167 -8.97 -12.98 7.14
N VAL A 168 -9.13 -12.44 5.94
CA VAL A 168 -8.25 -11.40 5.41
C VAL A 168 -8.67 -10.07 6.05
N MET A 169 -7.73 -9.43 6.73
CA MET A 169 -7.99 -8.27 7.59
C MET A 169 -7.53 -6.99 6.90
N GLN A 170 -8.48 -6.27 6.30
CA GLN A 170 -8.24 -4.96 5.69
C GLN A 170 -8.75 -3.85 6.60
N LYS A 171 -7.84 -3.00 7.09
CA LYS A 171 -8.07 -1.92 8.06
C LYS A 171 -8.65 -2.42 9.37
N GLU A 172 -8.31 -3.66 9.73
CA GLU A 172 -8.80 -4.36 10.91
C GLU A 172 -7.64 -4.72 11.85
N THR A 173 -7.90 -4.63 13.15
CA THR A 173 -7.00 -5.09 14.21
C THR A 173 -7.46 -6.42 14.79
N ASP A 174 -6.53 -7.13 15.42
CA ASP A 174 -6.77 -8.48 15.94
C ASP A 174 -7.88 -8.45 17.00
N ASP A 175 -7.96 -7.38 17.81
CA ASP A 175 -9.04 -7.19 18.77
C ASP A 175 -10.39 -6.88 18.11
N GLN A 176 -10.46 -6.31 16.92
CA GLN A 176 -11.74 -6.02 16.26
C GLN A 176 -12.42 -7.27 15.69
N ILE A 177 -11.64 -8.30 15.36
CA ILE A 177 -12.15 -9.49 14.64
C ILE A 177 -12.34 -10.73 15.53
N ALA A 178 -11.90 -10.69 16.79
CA ALA A 178 -11.84 -11.86 17.66
C ALA A 178 -13.21 -12.54 17.82
N VAL A 179 -14.26 -11.76 18.10
CA VAL A 179 -15.61 -12.27 18.32
C VAL A 179 -16.25 -12.76 17.03
N SER A 180 -16.14 -11.99 15.94
CA SER A 180 -16.76 -12.31 14.67
C SER A 180 -16.20 -13.59 14.05
N ILE A 181 -14.87 -13.74 14.02
CA ILE A 181 -14.24 -14.94 13.43
C ILE A 181 -14.61 -16.21 14.20
N ILE A 182 -14.77 -16.13 15.53
CA ILE A 182 -15.15 -17.27 16.36
C ILE A 182 -16.62 -17.62 16.17
N LYS A 183 -17.50 -16.62 16.09
CA LYS A 183 -18.91 -16.84 15.77
C LYS A 183 -19.06 -17.57 14.43
N GLU A 184 -18.41 -17.07 13.38
CA GLU A 184 -18.41 -17.69 12.05
C GLU A 184 -17.80 -19.09 12.07
N THR A 185 -16.74 -19.31 12.87
CA THR A 185 -16.13 -20.64 13.02
C THR A 185 -17.08 -21.61 13.71
N LYS A 186 -17.79 -21.17 14.76
CA LYS A 186 -18.74 -22.01 15.50
C LYS A 186 -19.99 -22.33 14.68
N GLU A 187 -20.43 -21.42 13.81
CA GLU A 187 -21.50 -21.69 12.83
C GLU A 187 -21.11 -22.82 11.87
N ARG A 188 -19.84 -22.89 11.44
CA ARG A 188 -19.31 -23.96 10.58
C ARG A 188 -19.00 -25.25 11.33
N PHE A 189 -18.53 -25.10 12.57
CA PHE A 189 -18.11 -26.20 13.44
C PHE A 189 -18.79 -26.06 14.82
N PRO A 190 -20.04 -26.52 14.96
CA PRO A 190 -20.83 -26.35 16.19
C PRO A 190 -20.17 -26.96 17.43
N GLN A 191 -19.27 -27.93 17.24
CA GLN A 191 -18.50 -28.60 18.29
C GLN A 191 -17.33 -27.75 18.83
N LEU A 192 -17.13 -26.53 18.34
CA LEU A 192 -16.12 -25.61 18.86
C LEU A 192 -16.52 -25.14 20.28
N THR A 193 -15.84 -25.70 21.28
CA THR A 193 -16.07 -25.41 22.70
C THR A 193 -14.99 -24.53 23.33
N SER A 194 -13.77 -24.53 22.77
CA SER A 194 -12.67 -23.75 23.34
C SER A 194 -11.75 -23.14 22.28
N CYS A 195 -11.13 -22.01 22.62
CA CYS A 195 -10.15 -21.35 21.77
C CYS A 195 -9.10 -20.58 22.58
N THR A 196 -7.86 -20.63 22.10
CA THR A 196 -6.72 -19.89 22.66
C THR A 196 -6.31 -18.77 21.72
N PHE A 197 -5.98 -17.60 22.26
CA PHE A 197 -5.67 -16.40 21.47
C PHE A 197 -4.33 -15.79 21.84
N ASP A 198 -3.73 -15.08 20.89
CA ASP A 198 -2.61 -14.19 21.17
C ASP A 198 -3.06 -12.93 21.93
N LYS A 199 -2.12 -12.27 22.61
CA LYS A 199 -2.37 -11.01 23.36
C LYS A 199 -2.96 -9.89 22.50
N GLY A 200 -2.71 -9.92 21.18
CA GLY A 200 -3.23 -8.92 20.23
C GLY A 200 -4.75 -8.82 20.23
N PHE A 201 -5.43 -9.97 20.39
CA PHE A 201 -6.88 -10.11 20.36
C PHE A 201 -7.59 -9.59 21.62
N HIS A 202 -6.86 -9.23 22.67
CA HIS A 202 -7.47 -8.84 23.94
C HIS A 202 -8.08 -7.43 23.89
N SER A 203 -9.36 -7.36 24.26
CA SER A 203 -10.08 -6.18 24.74
C SER A 203 -11.05 -6.62 25.87
N PRO A 204 -11.46 -5.72 26.79
CA PRO A 204 -12.44 -6.08 27.82
C PRO A 204 -13.76 -6.60 27.25
N ALA A 205 -14.21 -6.03 26.12
CA ALA A 205 -15.39 -6.49 25.41
C ALA A 205 -15.20 -7.93 24.87
N ASN A 206 -14.08 -8.22 24.21
CA ASN A 206 -13.80 -9.55 23.69
C ASN A 206 -13.75 -10.61 24.80
N GLN A 207 -13.18 -10.26 25.96
CA GLN A 207 -13.13 -11.19 27.10
C GLN A 207 -14.55 -11.60 27.55
N LYS A 208 -15.48 -10.65 27.58
CA LYS A 208 -16.88 -10.88 27.95
C LYS A 208 -17.62 -11.63 26.85
N ASP A 209 -17.53 -11.17 25.61
CA ASP A 209 -18.36 -11.67 24.52
C ASP A 209 -17.92 -13.07 24.07
N LEU A 210 -16.61 -13.37 24.07
CA LEU A 210 -16.13 -14.71 23.75
C LEU A 210 -16.53 -15.74 24.81
N ALA A 211 -16.62 -15.33 26.09
CA ALA A 211 -17.05 -16.22 27.17
C ALA A 211 -18.54 -16.62 27.08
N VAL A 212 -19.34 -15.87 26.31
CA VAL A 212 -20.72 -16.25 25.98
C VAL A 212 -20.75 -17.25 24.82
N LEU A 213 -19.78 -17.19 23.91
CA LEU A 213 -19.74 -18.03 22.71
C LEU A 213 -19.05 -19.38 22.92
N LEU A 214 -18.11 -19.48 23.86
CA LEU A 214 -17.25 -20.64 24.08
C LEU A 214 -17.24 -21.04 25.55
N ASP A 215 -17.23 -22.34 25.83
CA ASP A 215 -17.17 -22.90 27.17
C ASP A 215 -15.83 -22.55 27.86
N LYS A 216 -14.74 -22.47 27.09
CA LYS A 216 -13.41 -22.12 27.59
C LYS A 216 -12.66 -21.18 26.65
N VAL A 217 -12.34 -19.98 27.16
CA VAL A 217 -11.59 -18.95 26.44
C VAL A 217 -10.27 -18.68 27.13
N ILE A 218 -9.16 -18.81 26.41
CA ILE A 218 -7.83 -18.40 26.90
C ILE A 218 -7.40 -17.17 26.11
N LEU A 219 -7.64 -15.99 26.68
CA LEU A 219 -7.33 -14.70 26.09
C LEU A 219 -6.43 -13.88 27.03
N PRO A 220 -5.11 -13.89 26.84
CA PRO A 220 -4.17 -13.21 27.72
C PRO A 220 -4.25 -11.68 27.58
N ARG A 221 -4.28 -10.95 28.71
CA ARG A 221 -4.32 -9.48 28.71
C ARG A 221 -3.02 -8.86 28.17
N LYS A 222 -3.13 -7.66 27.61
CA LYS A 222 -1.98 -6.84 27.19
C LYS A 222 -1.27 -6.26 28.43
N GLY A 223 0.07 -6.26 28.43
CA GLY A 223 0.88 -5.65 29.50
C GLY A 223 1.45 -6.64 30.54
N LYS A 224 2.01 -6.09 31.64
CA LYS A 224 2.52 -6.88 32.78
C LYS A 224 1.35 -7.44 33.60
N LEU A 225 1.51 -8.64 34.16
CA LEU A 225 0.57 -9.25 35.07
C LEU A 225 0.30 -8.31 36.26
N SER A 226 -0.92 -7.80 36.36
CA SER A 226 -1.38 -7.07 37.54
C SER A 226 -1.61 -8.03 38.71
N ALA A 227 -1.35 -7.61 39.94
CA ALA A 227 -1.51 -8.45 41.14
C ALA A 227 -2.91 -9.05 41.32
N ILE A 228 -3.94 -8.38 40.80
CA ILE A 228 -5.36 -8.79 40.87
C ILE A 228 -5.68 -9.97 39.93
N ASN A 229 -4.86 -10.23 38.90
CA ASN A 229 -5.15 -11.20 37.85
C ASN A 229 -4.06 -12.29 37.80
N LYS A 230 -3.63 -12.78 38.97
CA LYS A 230 -2.58 -13.80 39.12
C LYS A 230 -3.09 -15.25 39.01
N GLU A 231 -4.38 -15.42 38.81
CA GLU A 231 -5.07 -16.71 38.59
C GLU A 231 -5.81 -16.67 37.25
#